data_AF-A0A5K0YXG6-F1
#
_entry.id   AF-A0A5K0YXG6-F1
#
_cell.length_a   1.000
_cell.length_b   1.000
_cell.length_c   1.000
_cell.angle_alpha   90.00
_cell.angle_beta   90.00
_cell.angle_gamma   90.00
#
_symmetry.space_group_name_H-M   'P 1'
#
loop_
_entity.id
_entity.type
_entity.pdbx_description
1 polymer ?
#
loop_
_entity_poly.entity_id
_entity_poly.type
_entity_poly.pdbx_seq_one_letter_code
_entity_poly.pdbx_strand_id
1 'polypeptide(L)'
;ADCLFEQKSSDASIASDENDSQRGFISAVVLPKDQGLLCVTFDEQFLFYDPVKDDESMFQLNLRRRLVGSNEEISDLKFLGDEERYLAVATNIGQ
;
A
#
# COMPACT_ATOMS: atom_id res chain seq x y z
N ALA A 1 -4.11 -21.19 -11.62
CA ALA A 1 -4.24 -19.72 -11.52
C ALA A 1 -3.03 -19.18 -12.26
N ASP A 2 -3.26 -18.52 -13.39
CA ASP A 2 -2.17 -18.01 -14.22
C ASP A 2 -1.84 -16.58 -13.77
N CYS A 3 -0.55 -16.29 -13.59
CA CYS A 3 -0.11 -14.93 -13.26
C CYS A 3 -0.32 -14.05 -14.50
N LEU A 4 -1.26 -13.11 -14.42
CA LEU A 4 -1.58 -12.21 -15.52
C LEU A 4 -0.67 -10.99 -15.58
N PHE A 5 -0.06 -10.62 -14.44
CA PHE A 5 0.76 -9.43 -14.31
C PHE A 5 1.83 -9.65 -13.24
N GLU A 6 3.07 -9.34 -13.59
CA GLU A 6 4.21 -9.34 -12.68
C GLU A 6 4.96 -8.01 -12.82
N GLN A 7 5.23 -7.37 -11.69
CA GLN A 7 5.96 -6.11 -11.66
C GLN A 7 7.46 -6.37 -11.45
N LYS A 8 8.31 -5.89 -12.37
CA LYS A 8 9.76 -6.13 -12.34
C LYS A 8 10.50 -5.38 -11.23
N SER A 9 9.96 -4.26 -10.78
CA SER A 9 10.54 -3.41 -9.72
C SER A 9 9.47 -3.00 -8.72
N SER A 10 9.81 -3.01 -7.44
CA SER A 10 8.89 -2.63 -6.37
C SER A 10 9.43 -1.43 -5.59
N ASP A 11 8.54 -0.55 -5.12
CA ASP A 11 8.92 0.51 -4.17
C ASP A 11 9.07 0.00 -2.73
N ALA A 12 8.69 -1.26 -2.47
CA ALA A 12 8.92 -1.94 -1.21
C ALA A 12 10.17 -2.83 -1.32
N SER A 13 11.04 -2.75 -0.33
CA SER A 13 12.22 -3.61 -0.24
C SER A 13 11.85 -4.97 0.35
N ILE A 14 12.41 -6.04 -0.24
CA ILE A 14 12.35 -7.38 0.34
C ILE A 14 13.29 -7.42 1.55
N ALA A 15 12.88 -8.06 2.64
CA ALA A 15 13.77 -8.35 3.76
C ALA A 15 14.93 -9.23 3.26
N SER A 16 16.14 -8.67 3.15
CA SER A 16 17.31 -9.37 2.61
C SER A 16 18.22 -9.99 3.67
N ASP A 17 18.08 -9.58 4.94
CA ASP A 17 18.90 -10.06 6.06
C ASP A 17 18.04 -10.68 7.17
N GLU A 18 18.55 -11.70 7.85
CA GLU A 18 17.87 -12.38 8.98
C GLU A 18 17.58 -11.42 10.15
N ASN A 19 18.38 -10.36 10.31
CA ASN A 19 18.19 -9.29 11.30
C ASN A 19 17.21 -8.18 10.85
N ASP A 20 16.76 -8.23 9.60
CA ASP A 20 15.90 -7.22 8.97
C ASP A 20 14.53 -7.82 8.65
N SER A 21 14.07 -8.70 9.54
CA SER A 21 12.94 -9.63 9.39
C SER A 21 11.57 -8.95 9.27
N GLN A 22 11.55 -7.64 9.12
CA GLN A 22 10.42 -6.74 9.33
C GLN A 22 10.38 -5.69 8.22
N ARG A 23 10.43 -6.14 6.96
CA ARG A 23 10.29 -5.28 5.76
C ARG A 23 9.38 -5.93 4.73
N GLY A 24 8.79 -5.09 3.88
CA GLY A 24 7.90 -5.51 2.81
C GLY A 24 6.42 -5.31 3.14
N PHE A 25 5.56 -5.85 2.30
CA PHE A 25 4.10 -5.73 2.44
C PHE A 25 3.56 -6.75 3.45
N ILE A 26 2.72 -6.28 4.37
CA ILE A 26 2.00 -7.14 5.34
C ILE A 26 0.52 -7.30 4.97
N SER A 27 -0.04 -6.38 4.18
CA SER A 27 -1.42 -6.44 3.70
C SER A 27 -1.59 -5.67 2.39
N ALA A 28 -2.56 -6.09 1.58
CA ALA A 28 -2.93 -5.40 0.36
C ALA A 28 -4.44 -5.54 0.11
N VAL A 29 -5.09 -4.46 -0.32
CA VAL A 29 -6.52 -4.44 -0.64
C VAL A 29 -6.77 -3.65 -1.92
N VAL A 30 -7.62 -4.21 -2.80
CA VAL A 30 -8.10 -3.50 -4.00
C VAL A 30 -9.12 -2.46 -3.56
N LEU A 31 -8.87 -1.20 -3.93
CA LEU A 31 -9.79 -0.11 -3.67
C LEU A 31 -11.04 -0.24 -4.56
N PRO A 32 -12.22 0.16 -4.07
CA PRO A 32 -13.44 0.08 -4.86
C PRO A 32 -13.39 0.98 -6.09
N LYS A 33 -14.30 0.74 -7.05
CA LYS A 33 -14.48 1.58 -8.25
C LYS A 33 -13.19 1.78 -9.06
N ASP A 34 -12.36 0.73 -9.16
CA ASP A 34 -11.10 0.74 -9.92
C ASP A 34 -10.12 1.84 -9.47
N GLN A 35 -10.20 2.28 -8.21
CA GLN A 35 -9.34 3.33 -7.65
C GLN A 35 -7.93 2.84 -7.28
N GLY A 36 -7.59 1.61 -7.62
CA GLY A 36 -6.24 1.06 -7.49
C GLY A 36 -6.06 0.11 -6.32
N LEU A 37 -4.86 0.08 -5.75
CA LEU A 37 -4.44 -0.85 -4.71
C LEU A 37 -3.88 -0.07 -3.51
N LEU A 38 -4.33 -0.43 -2.32
CA LEU A 38 -3.75 0.03 -1.06
C LEU A 38 -2.91 -1.10 -0.45
N CYS A 39 -1.62 -0.85 -0.26
CA CYS A 39 -0.73 -1.76 0.43
C CYS A 39 -0.28 -1.18 1.77
N VAL A 40 -0.12 -2.05 2.76
CA VAL A 40 0.45 -1.72 4.07
C VAL A 40 1.81 -2.39 4.18
N THR A 41 2.84 -1.62 4.50
CA THR A 41 4.19 -2.15 4.74
C THR A 41 4.38 -2.48 6.22
N PHE A 42 5.42 -3.27 6.51
CA PHE A 42 5.76 -3.64 7.87
C PHE A 42 6.04 -2.42 8.76
N ASP A 43 6.71 -1.41 8.22
CA ASP A 43 7.00 -0.12 8.88
C ASP A 43 5.82 0.87 8.82
N GLU A 44 4.59 0.32 8.80
CA GLU A 44 3.32 1.03 8.93
C GLU A 44 3.06 2.14 7.89
N GLN A 45 3.65 2.03 6.69
CA GLN A 45 3.36 2.94 5.60
C GLN A 45 2.15 2.46 4.80
N PHE A 46 1.30 3.41 4.39
CA PHE A 46 0.26 3.17 3.40
C PHE A 46 0.74 3.60 2.02
N LEU A 47 0.77 2.65 1.09
CA LEU A 47 1.17 2.84 -0.29
C LEU A 47 -0.06 2.70 -1.20
N PHE A 48 -0.42 3.78 -1.88
CA PHE A 48 -1.52 3.83 -2.84
C PHE A 48 -0.96 3.72 -4.26
N TYR A 49 -1.33 2.66 -4.95
CA TYR A 49 -0.93 2.34 -6.31
C TYR A 49 -2.09 2.52 -7.29
N ASP A 50 -1.84 3.23 -8.39
CA ASP A 50 -2.77 3.29 -9.52
C ASP A 50 -2.31 2.30 -10.61
N PRO A 51 -3.23 1.53 -11.21
CA PRO A 51 -2.93 0.74 -12.40
C PRO A 51 -2.84 1.65 -13.63
N VAL A 52 -1.66 1.69 -14.25
CA VAL A 52 -1.40 2.47 -15.46
C VAL A 52 -1.00 1.52 -16.58
N LYS A 53 -1.52 1.70 -17.78
CA LYS A 53 -1.01 0.98 -18.96
C LYS A 53 0.18 1.72 -19.53
N ASP A 54 1.26 1.02 -19.79
CA ASP A 54 2.37 1.53 -20.58
C ASP A 54 2.05 1.53 -22.08
N ASP A 55 2.98 2.03 -22.88
CA ASP A 55 2.86 2.13 -24.33
C ASP A 55 2.73 0.75 -25.02
N GLU A 56 3.14 -0.33 -24.34
CA GLU A 56 3.01 -1.71 -24.79
C GLU A 56 1.69 -2.37 -24.32
N SER A 57 0.78 -1.58 -23.75
CA SER A 57 -0.49 -2.05 -23.17
C SER A 57 -0.33 -3.02 -21.99
N MET A 58 0.84 -3.08 -21.39
CA MET A 58 1.08 -3.83 -20.16
C MET A 58 0.67 -2.94 -18.98
N PHE A 59 -0.03 -3.54 -18.02
CA PHE A 59 -0.34 -2.83 -16.78
C PHE A 59 0.94 -2.64 -15.96
N GLN A 60 1.01 -1.56 -15.19
CA GLN A 60 2.03 -1.30 -14.19
C GLN A 60 1.36 -0.65 -12.98
N LEU A 61 1.81 -0.98 -11.78
CA LEU A 61 1.35 -0.32 -10.55
C LEU A 61 2.29 0.84 -10.25
N ASN A 62 1.79 2.07 -10.42
CA ASN A 62 2.54 3.27 -10.12
C ASN A 62 2.16 3.80 -8.76
N LEU A 63 3.16 4.02 -7.89
CA LEU A 63 2.94 4.63 -6.59
C LEU A 63 2.45 6.07 -6.78
N ARG A 64 1.17 6.31 -6.47
CA ARG A 64 0.53 7.62 -6.56
C ARG A 64 0.72 8.42 -5.28
N ARG A 65 0.56 7.77 -4.13
CA ARG A 65 0.62 8.41 -2.83
C ARG A 65 1.22 7.47 -1.81
N ARG A 66 2.05 8.02 -0.94
CA ARG A 66 2.58 7.35 0.24
C ARG A 66 2.18 8.16 1.46
N LEU A 67 1.51 7.53 2.42
CA LEU A 67 1.31 8.12 3.74
C LEU A 67 2.42 7.57 4.63
N VAL A 68 3.38 8.44 4.93
CA VAL A 68 4.44 8.20 5.91
C VAL A 68 4.04 8.93 7.18
N GLY A 69 3.89 8.20 8.28
CA GLY A 69 3.73 8.78 9.60
C GLY A 69 4.58 7.99 10.59
N SER A 70 5.08 8.65 11.64
CA SER A 70 5.36 7.96 12.91
C SER A 70 4.03 7.54 13.49
N ASN A 71 3.43 6.52 12.88
CA ASN A 71 2.31 5.85 13.47
C ASN A 71 2.96 5.01 14.56
N GLU A 72 2.82 5.48 15.78
CA GLU A 72 2.65 4.54 16.86
C GLU A 72 1.41 3.67 16.54
N GLU A 73 1.24 2.53 17.20
CA GLU A 73 0.24 1.49 16.89
C GLU A 73 -1.07 2.03 16.26
N ILE A 74 -1.27 1.76 14.96
CA ILE A 74 -2.51 2.09 14.26
C ILE A 74 -3.63 1.22 14.82
N SER A 75 -4.50 1.85 15.60
CA SER A 75 -5.63 1.18 16.26
C SER A 75 -6.86 1.03 15.35
N ASP A 76 -7.06 1.95 14.40
CA ASP A 76 -8.23 1.90 13.49
C ASP A 76 -8.02 2.69 12.19
N LEU A 77 -8.71 2.25 11.13
CA LEU A 77 -8.74 2.88 9.80
C LEU A 77 -10.17 2.89 9.27
N LYS A 78 -10.64 4.06 8.81
CA LYS A 78 -11.99 4.18 8.25
C LYS A 78 -12.03 5.13 7.06
N PHE A 79 -12.57 4.65 5.94
CA PHE A 79 -12.89 5.51 4.81
C PHE A 79 -14.09 6.42 5.14
N LEU A 80 -13.98 7.69 4.75
CA LEU A 80 -14.95 8.76 5.02
C LEU A 80 -15.29 9.53 3.73
N GLY A 81 -16.46 10.16 3.76
CA GLY A 81 -16.98 11.02 2.69
C GLY A 81 -17.66 10.25 1.55
N ASP A 82 -18.32 11.00 0.66
CA ASP A 82 -18.94 10.41 -0.54
C ASP A 82 -17.85 9.80 -1.41
N GLU A 83 -18.07 8.54 -1.79
CA GLU A 83 -17.12 7.71 -2.54
C GLU A 83 -15.81 7.38 -1.82
N GLU A 84 -15.79 7.40 -0.48
CA GLU A 84 -14.63 6.92 0.31
C GLU A 84 -13.33 7.70 0.04
N ARG A 85 -13.44 8.99 -0.31
CA ARG A 85 -12.30 9.84 -0.73
C ARG A 85 -11.32 10.21 0.37
N TYR A 86 -11.70 10.05 1.64
CA TYR A 86 -10.87 10.39 2.79
C TYR A 86 -10.61 9.14 3.62
N LEU A 87 -9.41 9.02 4.20
CA LEU A 87 -9.08 7.95 5.14
C LEU A 87 -8.81 8.58 6.50
N ALA A 88 -9.65 8.28 7.48
CA ALA A 88 -9.37 8.58 8.88
C ALA A 88 -8.47 7.48 9.45
N VAL A 89 -7.45 7.91 10.20
CA VAL A 89 -6.46 7.05 10.84
C VAL A 89 -6.47 7.38 12.32
N ALA A 90 -6.65 6.37 13.17
CA ALA A 90 -6.53 6.51 14.62
C ALA A 90 -5.25 5.80 15.08
N THR A 91 -4.29 6.58 15.57
CA THR A 91 -3.06 6.07 16.16
C THR A 91 -3.13 6.19 17.67
N ASN A 92 -2.63 5.18 18.38
CA ASN A 92 -2.43 5.29 19.82
C ASN A 92 -1.08 5.94 20.08
N ILE A 93 -1.06 7.02 20.86
CA ILE A 93 0.20 7.56 21.36
C ILE A 93 0.54 6.74 22.62
N GLY A 94 1.31 5.67 22.45
CA GLY A 94 1.97 4.92 23.50
C GLY A 94 2.54 5.84 24.57
N GLN A 95 2.20 5.52 25.83
CA GLN A 95 2.74 6.19 27.02
C GLN A 95 4.06 5.59 27.44
#